data_AF-A0A174NQX2-F1
#
_entry.id   AF-A0A174NQX2-F1
#
_cell.length_a   1.000
_cell.length_b   1.000
_cell.length_c   1.000
_cell.angle_alpha   90.00
_cell.angle_beta   90.00
_cell.angle_gamma   90.00
#
_symmetry.space_group_name_H-M   'P 1'
#
loop_
_entity.id
_entity.type
_entity.pdbx_description
1 polymer ?
#
loop_
_entity_poly.entity_id
_entity_poly.type
_entity_poly.pdbx_seq_one_letter_code
_entity_poly.pdbx_strand_id
1 'polypeptide(L)' 'MLGTTELLLLGGLALLIFGGKKVPEMMRGLGQGVKEFKKGMKDDEDIPSTGYEVKPTNEENVNNASLDENENPNNAK' A
#
# COMPACT_ATOMS: atom_id res chain seq x y z
N MET A 1 4.79 -13.51 -29.29
CA MET A 1 4.86 -12.63 -28.12
C MET A 1 3.45 -12.13 -27.87
N LEU A 2 2.88 -12.36 -26.69
CA LEU A 2 1.61 -11.74 -26.33
C LEU A 2 1.92 -10.29 -25.97
N GLY A 3 1.58 -9.36 -26.86
CA GLY A 3 1.77 -7.95 -26.64
C GLY A 3 0.64 -7.37 -25.79
N THR A 4 0.86 -6.14 -25.33
CA THR A 4 -0.20 -5.31 -24.73
C THR A 4 -1.40 -5.18 -25.65
N THR A 5 -1.21 -5.14 -26.97
CA THR A 5 -2.28 -5.09 -27.96
C THR A 5 -3.15 -6.35 -27.96
N GLU A 6 -2.58 -7.56 -27.97
CA GLU A 6 -3.38 -8.80 -27.87
C GLU A 6 -4.15 -8.88 -26.56
N LEU A 7 -3.53 -8.48 -25.44
CA LEU A 7 -4.17 -8.50 -24.13
C LEU A 7 -5.34 -7.50 -24.07
N LEU A 8 -5.20 -6.33 -24.69
CA LEU A 8 -6.24 -5.32 -24.78
C LEU A 8 -7.40 -5.79 -25.67
N LEU A 9 -7.12 -6.50 -26.78
CA LEU A 9 -8.16 -7.09 -27.62
C LEU A 9 -8.96 -8.17 -26.88
N LEU A 10 -8.28 -9.09 -26.19
CA LEU A 10 -8.95 -10.13 -25.39
C LEU A 10 -9.73 -9.52 -24.22
N GLY A 11 -9.11 -8.58 -23.51
CA GLY A 11 -9.76 -7.83 -22.43
C GLY A 11 -10.97 -7.05 -22.92
N GLY A 12 -10.88 -6.43 -24.10
CA GLY A 12 -11.98 -5.71 -24.75
C GLY A 12 -13.14 -6.64 -25.15
N LEU A 13 -12.85 -7.83 -25.71
CA LEU A 13 -13.88 -8.81 -26.04
C LEU A 13 -14.57 -9.35 -24.77
N ALA A 14 -13.80 -9.65 -23.73
CA ALA A 14 -14.35 -10.01 -22.42
C ALA A 14 -15.19 -8.87 -21.83
N LEU A 15 -14.74 -7.62 -21.96
CA LEU A 15 -15.47 -6.44 -21.50
C LEU A 15 -16.76 -6.21 -22.29
N LEU A 16 -16.86 -6.64 -23.54
CA LEU A 16 -18.09 -6.58 -24.33
C LEU A 16 -19.13 -7.59 -23.82
N ILE A 17 -18.69 -8.79 -23.45
CA ILE A 17 -19.55 -9.87 -22.91
C ILE A 17 -19.98 -9.56 -21.48
N PHE A 18 -19.03 -9.20 -20.61
CA PHE A 18 -19.29 -8.94 -19.20
C PHE A 18 -19.78 -7.51 -18.94
N GLY A 19 -19.47 -6.57 -19.84
CA GLY A 19 -19.79 -5.14 -19.69
C GLY A 19 -18.76 -4.38 -18.86
N GLY A 20 -18.57 -3.10 -19.19
CA GLY A 20 -17.65 -2.18 -18.50
C GLY A 20 -17.86 -2.03 -16.99
N LYS A 21 -19.07 -2.33 -16.51
CA LYS A 21 -19.45 -2.20 -15.10
C LYS A 21 -19.13 -3.45 -14.27
N LYS A 22 -19.14 -4.64 -14.85
CA LYS A 22 -18.98 -5.90 -14.10
C LYS A 22 -17.54 -6.21 -13.73
N VAL A 23 -16.59 -5.86 -14.59
CA VAL A 23 -15.15 -6.04 -14.30
C VAL A 23 -14.72 -5.26 -13.04
N PRO A 24 -14.98 -3.94 -12.91
CA PRO A 24 -14.62 -3.19 -11.71
C PRO A 24 -15.43 -3.61 -10.47
N GLU A 25 -16.71 -3.98 -10.64
CA GLU A 25 -17.55 -4.49 -9.54
C GLU A 25 -16.96 -5.78 -8.96
N MET A 26 -16.57 -6.74 -9.81
CA MET A 26 -15.94 -7.99 -9.42
C MET A 26 -14.53 -7.78 -8.84
N MET A 27 -13.71 -6.91 -9.45
CA MET A 27 -12.38 -6.59 -8.92
C MET A 27 -12.43 -5.96 -7.53
N ARG A 28 -13.42 -5.10 -7.24
CA ARG A 28 -13.58 -4.51 -5.90
C ARG A 28 -13.89 -5.58 -4.85
N GLY A 29 -14.79 -6.52 -5.14
CA GLY A 29 -15.11 -7.63 -4.24
C GLY A 29 -13.91 -8.55 -4.00
N LEU A 30 -13.20 -8.94 -5.06
CA LEU A 30 -11.97 -9.74 -4.94
C LEU A 30 -10.87 -9.01 -4.17
N GLY A 31 -10.67 -7.72 -4.43
CA GLY A 31 -9.66 -6.92 -3.73
C GLY A 31 -9.94 -6.76 -2.24
N GLN A 32 -11.21 -6.61 -1.86
CA GLN A 32 -11.63 -6.62 -0.45
C GLN A 32 -11.35 -7.97 0.21
N GLY A 33 -11.72 -9.08 -0.46
CA GLY A 33 -11.46 -10.44 0.03
C GLY A 33 -9.97 -10.72 0.22
N VAL A 34 -9.12 -10.35 -0.75
CA VAL A 34 -7.66 -10.50 -0.63
C VAL A 34 -7.08 -9.63 0.49
N LYS A 35 -7.61 -8.41 0.69
CA LYS A 35 -7.19 -7.52 1.77
C LYS A 35 -7.51 -8.10 3.14
N GLU A 36 -8.73 -8.59 3.32
CA GLU A 36 -9.17 -9.23 4.57
C GLU A 36 -8.43 -10.55 4.82
N PHE A 37 -8.22 -11.35 3.78
CA PHE A 37 -7.41 -12.57 3.84
C PHE A 37 -5.99 -12.28 4.31
N LYS A 38 -5.32 -11.27 3.71
CA LYS A 38 -3.97 -10.87 4.11
C LYS A 38 -3.93 -10.30 5.53
N LYS A 39 -5.01 -9.66 5.99
CA LYS A 39 -5.11 -9.17 7.37
C LYS A 39 -5.24 -10.33 8.36
N GLY A 40 -6.14 -11.28 8.10
CA GLY A 40 -6.31 -12.46 8.95
C GLY A 40 -5.03 -13.31 9.04
N MET A 41 -4.32 -13.49 7.92
CA MET A 41 -3.03 -14.20 7.93
C MET A 41 -1.94 -13.48 8.75
N LYS A 42 -1.96 -12.14 8.80
CA LYS A 42 -1.00 -11.36 9.59
C LYS A 42 -1.30 -11.41 11.09
N ASP A 43 -2.58 -11.39 11.46
CA ASP A 43 -2.99 -11.49 12.86
C ASP A 43 -2.62 -12.89 13.45
N ASP A 44 -2.52 -13.93 12.61
CA ASP A 44 -1.99 -15.25 12.99
C ASP A 44 -0.44 -15.31 13.04
N GLU A 45 0.25 -14.35 12.42
CA GLU A 45 1.73 -14.22 12.45
C GLU A 45 2.23 -13.35 13.62
N ASP A 46 1.34 -12.72 14.40
CA ASP A 46 1.65 -11.97 15.65
C ASP A 46 1.83 -12.90 16.87
N ILE A 47 2.22 -14.16 16.65
CA ILE A 47 3.07 -14.88 17.61
C ILE A 47 4.45 -14.21 17.58
N PRO A 48 5.02 -13.75 18.71
CA PRO A 48 6.23 -12.94 18.70
C PRO A 48 7.43 -13.78 18.26
N SER A 49 7.64 -13.88 16.95
CA SER A 49 8.92 -14.29 16.39
C SER A 49 9.83 -13.08 16.48
N THR A 50 10.81 -13.17 17.38
CA THR A 50 11.92 -12.22 17.48
C THR A 50 12.61 -12.09 16.12
N GLY A 51 12.23 -11.09 15.33
CA GLY A 51 12.74 -10.90 13.97
C GLY A 51 12.30 -9.55 13.40
N TYR A 52 13.17 -8.55 13.54
CA TYR A 52 13.28 -7.30 12.77
C TYR A 52 11.97 -6.81 12.10
N GLU A 53 11.20 -6.02 12.85
CA GLU A 53 10.04 -5.28 12.36
C GLU A 53 10.49 -4.14 11.42
N VAL A 54 10.41 -4.34 10.10
CA VAL A 54 10.44 -3.22 9.15
C VAL A 54 9.04 -2.62 9.13
N LYS A 55 8.84 -1.57 9.94
CA LYS A 55 7.67 -0.69 9.85
C LYS A 55 7.59 -0.11 8.41
N PRO A 56 6.44 -0.20 7.71
CA PRO A 56 6.27 0.56 6.48
C PRO A 56 6.26 2.04 6.85
N THR A 57 7.28 2.77 6.39
CA THR A 57 7.39 4.22 6.53
C THR A 57 6.18 4.84 5.83
N ASN A 58 5.33 5.46 6.62
CA ASN A 58 4.30 6.37 6.18
C ASN A 58 4.98 7.67 5.76
N GLU A 59 5.18 7.81 4.45
CA GLU A 59 5.46 9.10 3.81
C GLU A 59 4.23 10.02 3.93
N GLU A 60 4.06 10.68 5.08
CA GLU A 60 3.27 11.92 5.18
C GLU A 60 3.60 12.67 6.49
N ASN A 61 4.52 13.65 6.41
CA ASN A 61 4.41 15.01 6.96
C ASN A 61 5.81 15.67 7.00
N VAL A 62 6.20 16.27 5.88
CA VAL A 62 7.28 17.27 5.83
C VAL A 62 6.64 18.61 6.15
N ASN A 63 6.60 19.02 7.42
CA ASN A 63 6.37 20.43 7.82
C ASN A 63 6.80 20.66 9.28
N ASN A 64 8.09 20.84 9.51
CA ASN A 64 8.62 21.55 10.67
C ASN A 64 10.11 21.87 10.45
N ALA A 65 10.36 22.74 9.47
CA ALA A 65 11.57 23.55 9.43
C ALA A 65 11.30 24.88 10.16
N SER A 66 11.59 24.91 11.46
CA SER A 66 11.80 26.16 12.21
C SER A 66 13.01 25.95 13.10
N LEU A 67 14.07 26.70 12.81
CA LEU A 67 15.34 26.73 13.52
C LEU A 67 15.13 27.26 14.95
N ASP A 68 15.59 26.54 15.96
CA ASP A 68 15.78 27.07 17.32
C ASP A 68 17.26 26.95 17.67
N GLU A 69 18.00 28.01 17.32
CA GLU A 69 19.36 28.26 17.80
C GLU A 69 19.22 28.98 19.16
N ASN A 70 19.31 28.24 20.26
CA ASN A 70 19.54 28.82 21.58
C ASN A 70 20.46 27.91 22.41
N GLU A 71 21.74 27.89 22.03
CA GLU A 71 22.80 27.49 22.96
C GLU A 71 23.02 28.60 23.98
N ASN A 72 22.55 28.34 25.20
CA ASN A 72 22.79 29.09 26.42
C ASN A 72 24.29 29.06 26.82
N PRO A 73 25.03 30.19 26.78
CA PRO A 73 26.46 30.22 27.10
C PRO A 73 26.69 30.51 28.59
N ASN A 74 26.42 29.56 29.50
CA ASN A 74 26.63 29.78 30.94
C ASN A 74 27.25 28.58 31.70
N ASN A 75 28.31 27.94 31.18
CA ASN A 75 29.03 26.92 31.96
C ASN A 75 30.56 27.02 32.03
N ALA A 76 31.16 28.17 31.72
CA ALA A 76 32.59 28.39 31.96
C ALA A 76 32.79 29.53 32.97
N LYS A 77 32.78 29.19 34.27
CA LYS A 77 33.54 29.93 35.28
C LYS A 77 34.13 28.98 36.32
#